data_AF-A0A922LTP8-F1
#
_entry.id   AF-A0A922LTP8-F1
#
_cell.length_a   1.000
_cell.length_b   1.000
_cell.length_c   1.000
_cell.angle_alpha   90.00
_cell.angle_beta   90.00
_cell.angle_gamma   90.00
#
_symmetry.space_group_name_H-M   'P 1'
#
loop_
_entity.id
_entity.type
_entity.pdbx_description
1 polymer ?
#
loop_
_entity_poly.entity_id
_entity_poly.type
_entity_poly.pdbx_seq_one_letter_code
_entity_poly.pdbx_strand_id
1 'polypeptide(L)'
;MKKAPYDKNAPRRPLSAFMLFMKKRRQESEYIASQSFSDRNRIIATEWAALSAEEKQVYTDQAAEDRESYKKLFAEYKTTDNYKKWLASNETVNANGPKAGCKRPVKQISHTKNNDIEADCKISIFTHEFLEYNRLREVILRQLKKHLIRRSTNILNMNPLLNVLNYPVVDFFYWNFTSLG
;
A
#
# COMPACT_ATOMS: atom_id res chain seq x y z
N MET A 1 4.26 17.45 8.51
CA MET A 1 4.46 16.84 9.84
C MET A 1 5.93 16.47 9.97
N LYS A 2 6.67 17.07 10.93
CA LYS A 2 8.06 16.68 11.20
C LYS A 2 8.02 15.37 12.01
N LYS A 3 8.77 14.34 11.59
CA LYS A 3 8.86 13.08 12.36
C LYS A 3 9.66 13.34 13.63
N ALA A 4 9.24 12.75 14.75
CA ALA A 4 9.99 12.84 16.00
C ALA A 4 11.43 12.31 15.80
N PRO A 5 12.43 12.96 16.42
CA PRO A 5 13.82 12.53 16.30
C PRO A 5 14.01 11.10 16.83
N TYR A 6 14.85 10.34 16.14
CA TYR A 6 15.19 8.96 16.48
C TYR A 6 15.93 8.91 17.83
N ASP A 7 15.44 8.11 18.78
CA ASP A 7 16.19 7.83 20.01
C ASP A 7 17.29 6.79 19.74
N LYS A 8 18.53 7.15 20.07
CA LYS A 8 19.69 6.25 20.01
C LYS A 8 19.61 5.11 21.02
N ASN A 9 18.92 5.31 22.14
CA ASN A 9 18.79 4.33 23.22
C ASN A 9 17.62 3.36 23.02
N ALA A 10 16.70 3.66 22.10
CA ALA A 10 15.57 2.78 21.82
C ALA A 10 16.06 1.50 21.10
N PRO A 11 15.53 0.33 21.47
CA PRO A 11 15.73 -0.89 20.70
C PRO A 11 15.39 -0.65 19.23
N ARG A 12 16.21 -1.20 18.32
CA ARG A 12 15.97 -1.10 16.88
C ARG A 12 14.83 -2.01 16.48
N ARG A 13 14.01 -1.55 15.54
CA ARG A 13 12.93 -2.39 15.00
C ARG A 13 13.51 -3.61 14.29
N PRO A 14 12.91 -4.79 14.49
CA PRO A 14 13.34 -6.02 13.86
C PRO A 14 13.08 -5.95 12.34
N LEU A 15 13.86 -6.73 11.58
CA LEU A 15 13.71 -6.82 10.14
C LEU A 15 12.54 -7.75 9.78
N SER A 16 11.93 -7.53 8.61
CA SER A 16 10.97 -8.48 8.06
C SER A 16 11.69 -9.68 7.43
N ALA A 17 10.96 -10.78 7.20
CA ALA A 17 11.49 -12.00 6.58
C ALA A 17 12.25 -11.72 5.26
N PHE A 18 11.65 -10.92 4.37
CA PHE A 18 12.31 -10.52 3.12
C PHE A 18 13.58 -9.68 3.35
N MET A 19 13.57 -8.77 4.33
CA MET A 19 14.76 -7.95 4.63
C MET A 19 15.88 -8.78 5.28
N LEU A 20 15.54 -9.81 6.05
CA LEU A 20 16.50 -10.80 6.55
C LEU A 20 17.11 -11.57 5.38
N PHE A 21 16.29 -12.06 4.45
CA PHE A 21 16.76 -12.71 3.23
C PHE A 21 17.67 -11.79 2.40
N MET A 22 17.26 -10.54 2.16
CA MET A 22 18.06 -9.56 1.44
C MET A 22 19.39 -9.27 2.14
N LYS A 23 19.42 -9.24 3.49
CA LYS A 23 20.66 -9.10 4.25
C LYS A 23 21.56 -10.32 4.03
N LYS A 24 21.02 -11.53 4.14
CA LYS A 24 21.75 -12.79 3.96
C LYS A 24 22.30 -12.94 2.55
N ARG A 25 21.50 -12.70 1.51
CA ARG A 25 21.94 -12.74 0.10
C ARG A 25 23.09 -11.78 -0.21
N ARG A 26 23.07 -10.57 0.39
CA ARG A 26 24.18 -9.63 0.28
C ARG A 26 25.46 -10.09 0.96
N GLN A 27 25.37 -10.93 1.99
CA GLN A 27 26.52 -11.49 2.69
C GLN A 27 27.07 -12.72 1.96
N GLU A 28 26.21 -13.49 1.31
CA GLU A 28 26.59 -14.72 0.59
C GLU A 28 27.22 -14.45 -0.79
N SER A 29 26.89 -13.32 -1.42
CA SER A 29 27.35 -13.02 -2.78
C SER A 29 27.94 -11.61 -2.89
N GLU A 30 29.27 -11.55 -3.05
CA GLU A 30 29.99 -10.31 -3.35
C GLU A 30 29.54 -9.66 -4.67
N TYR A 31 29.16 -10.50 -5.65
CA TYR A 31 28.57 -10.03 -6.89
C TYR A 31 27.29 -9.24 -6.64
N ILE A 32 26.34 -9.80 -5.88
CA ILE A 32 25.08 -9.12 -5.53
C ILE A 32 25.39 -7.88 -4.68
N ALA A 33 26.36 -7.93 -3.77
CA ALA A 33 26.74 -6.80 -2.94
C ALA A 33 27.27 -5.60 -3.75
N SER A 34 28.07 -5.87 -4.79
CA SER A 34 28.69 -4.86 -5.67
C SER A 34 27.75 -4.26 -6.73
N GLN A 35 26.61 -4.90 -7.00
CA GLN A 35 25.63 -4.35 -7.94
C GLN A 35 25.03 -3.01 -7.47
N SER A 36 24.52 -2.26 -8.45
CA SER A 36 23.73 -1.05 -8.19
C SER A 36 22.55 -1.37 -7.25
N PHE A 37 22.10 -0.40 -6.46
CA PHE A 37 20.98 -0.62 -5.53
C PHE A 37 19.73 -1.16 -6.22
N SER A 38 19.42 -0.63 -7.41
CA SER A 38 18.26 -1.03 -8.21
C SER A 38 18.40 -2.46 -8.73
N ASP A 39 19.54 -2.80 -9.34
CA ASP A 39 19.77 -4.13 -9.90
C ASP A 39 19.82 -5.20 -8.82
N ARG A 40 20.50 -4.90 -7.72
CA ARG A 40 20.55 -5.77 -6.54
C ARG A 40 19.15 -6.10 -6.02
N ASN A 41 18.31 -5.08 -5.85
CA ASN A 41 16.95 -5.30 -5.34
C ASN A 41 16.10 -6.08 -6.33
N ARG A 42 16.29 -5.87 -7.64
CA ARG A 42 15.62 -6.66 -8.68
C ARG A 42 16.00 -8.14 -8.58
N ILE A 43 17.30 -8.45 -8.53
CA ILE A 43 17.82 -9.82 -8.42
C ILE A 43 17.27 -10.51 -7.15
N ILE A 44 17.39 -9.86 -6.00
CA ILE A 44 16.94 -10.45 -4.73
C ILE A 44 15.41 -10.63 -4.72
N ALA A 45 14.64 -9.72 -5.30
CA ALA A 45 13.19 -9.87 -5.42
C ALA A 45 12.81 -11.08 -6.30
N THR A 46 13.54 -11.29 -7.41
CA THR A 46 13.32 -12.46 -8.28
C THR A 46 13.66 -13.77 -7.56
N GLU A 47 14.78 -13.83 -6.83
CA GLU A 47 15.16 -15.00 -6.05
C GLU A 47 14.12 -15.29 -4.95
N TRP A 48 13.69 -14.27 -4.21
CA TRP A 48 12.65 -14.42 -3.18
C TRP A 48 11.34 -14.94 -3.75
N ALA A 49 10.92 -14.46 -4.94
CA ALA A 49 9.72 -14.96 -5.58
C ALA A 49 9.83 -16.46 -5.91
N ALA A 50 11.02 -16.90 -6.37
CA ALA A 50 11.31 -18.29 -6.74
C ALA A 50 11.45 -19.26 -5.56
N LEU A 51 11.74 -18.78 -4.34
CA LEU A 51 11.83 -19.64 -3.15
C LEU A 51 10.53 -20.38 -2.86
N SER A 52 10.67 -21.62 -2.39
CA SER A 52 9.57 -22.43 -1.89
C SER A 52 8.96 -21.85 -0.61
N ALA A 53 7.76 -22.33 -0.25
CA ALA A 53 7.10 -21.93 0.99
C ALA A 53 7.92 -22.33 2.23
N GLU A 54 8.56 -23.49 2.20
CA GLU A 54 9.39 -24.00 3.30
C GLU A 54 10.63 -23.12 3.52
N GLU A 55 11.33 -22.74 2.45
CA GLU A 55 12.48 -21.85 2.56
C GLU A 55 12.08 -20.45 3.05
N LYS A 56 10.93 -19.94 2.58
CA LYS A 56 10.35 -18.68 3.08
C LYS A 56 9.98 -18.80 4.56
N GLN A 57 9.51 -19.96 5.00
CA GLN A 57 9.06 -20.21 6.36
C GLN A 57 10.19 -19.99 7.37
N VAL A 58 11.40 -20.46 7.06
CA VAL A 58 12.59 -20.24 7.90
C VAL A 58 12.81 -18.75 8.20
N TYR A 59 12.66 -17.89 7.18
CA TYR A 59 12.80 -16.45 7.36
C TYR A 59 11.61 -15.81 8.07
N THR A 60 10.40 -16.34 7.89
CA THR A 60 9.23 -15.84 8.63
C THR A 60 9.28 -16.19 10.10
N ASP A 61 9.78 -17.37 10.44
CA ASP A 61 9.95 -17.80 11.83
C ASP A 61 11.01 -16.97 12.54
N GLN A 62 12.17 -16.76 11.90
CA GLN A 62 13.20 -15.87 12.44
C GLN A 62 12.68 -14.43 12.62
N ALA A 63 11.94 -13.90 11.65
CA ALA A 63 11.36 -12.57 11.76
C ALA A 63 10.28 -12.48 12.86
N ALA A 64 9.59 -13.58 13.16
CA ALA A 64 8.62 -13.66 14.25
C ALA A 64 9.32 -13.67 15.61
N GLU A 65 10.38 -14.48 15.76
CA GLU A 65 11.21 -14.53 16.97
C GLU A 65 11.84 -13.16 17.27
N ASP A 66 12.45 -12.52 16.26
CA ASP A 66 13.04 -11.18 16.40
C ASP A 66 11.98 -10.14 16.81
N ARG A 67 10.76 -10.30 16.31
CA ARG A 67 9.63 -9.44 16.67
C ARG A 67 9.21 -9.62 18.12
N GLU A 68 9.18 -10.84 18.61
CA GLU A 68 8.86 -11.12 20.01
C GLU A 68 9.95 -10.62 20.96
N SER A 69 11.21 -10.87 20.62
CA SER A 69 12.36 -10.35 21.35
C SER A 69 12.35 -8.82 21.41
N TYR A 70 12.08 -8.16 20.29
CA TYR A 70 11.91 -6.70 20.25
C TYR A 70 10.78 -6.22 21.14
N LYS A 71 9.62 -6.89 21.17
CA LYS A 71 8.50 -6.49 22.03
C LYS A 71 8.90 -6.50 23.50
N LYS A 72 9.66 -7.50 23.94
CA LYS A 72 10.16 -7.60 25.32
C LYS A 72 11.15 -6.46 25.64
N LEU A 73 12.18 -6.31 24.82
CA LEU A 73 13.19 -5.25 24.97
C LEU A 73 12.58 -3.85 24.93
N PHE A 74 11.58 -3.63 24.07
CA PHE A 74 10.89 -2.36 23.96
C PHE A 74 10.00 -2.09 25.18
N ALA A 75 9.37 -3.11 25.75
CA ALA A 75 8.61 -2.97 26.99
C ALA A 75 9.52 -2.57 28.16
N GLU A 76 10.70 -3.20 28.27
CA GLU A 76 11.71 -2.85 29.27
C GLU A 76 12.22 -1.42 29.07
N TYR A 77 12.56 -1.05 27.84
CA TYR A 77 13.03 0.30 27.51
C TYR A 77 12.02 1.39 27.89
N LYS A 78 10.71 1.13 27.78
CA LYS A 78 9.68 2.08 28.23
C LYS A 78 9.72 2.36 29.74
N THR A 79 10.28 1.47 30.55
CA THR A 79 10.39 1.65 31.99
C THR A 79 11.65 2.44 32.38
N THR A 80 12.65 2.48 31.51
CA THR A 80 13.94 3.14 31.74
C THR A 80 13.81 4.68 31.74
N ASP A 81 14.66 5.35 32.53
CA ASP A 81 14.72 6.82 32.58
C ASP A 81 15.10 7.46 31.23
N ASN A 82 15.79 6.72 30.37
CA ASN A 82 16.10 7.16 29.00
C ASN A 82 14.83 7.44 28.20
N TYR A 83 13.81 6.57 28.31
CA TYR A 83 12.54 6.77 27.62
C TYR A 83 11.79 8.00 28.16
N LYS A 84 11.81 8.21 29.48
CA LYS A 84 11.21 9.40 30.10
C LYS A 84 11.88 10.69 29.61
N LYS A 85 13.21 10.72 29.53
CA LYS A 85 13.97 11.87 28.98
C LYS A 85 13.65 12.13 27.51
N TRP A 86 13.51 11.07 26.72
CA TRP A 86 13.15 11.18 25.31
C TRP A 86 11.71 11.72 25.12
N LEU A 87 10.76 11.28 25.93
CA LEU A 87 9.39 11.81 25.94
C LEU A 87 9.37 13.32 26.24
N ALA A 88 10.04 13.74 27.31
CA ALA A 88 10.14 15.16 27.68
C ALA A 88 10.79 16.02 26.57
N SER A 89 11.81 15.49 25.90
CA SER A 89 12.48 16.18 24.77
C SER A 89 11.57 16.32 23.55
N ASN A 90 10.67 15.35 23.30
CA ASN A 90 9.74 15.42 22.18
C ASN A 90 8.56 16.36 22.43
N GLU A 91 8.11 16.48 23.68
CA GLU A 91 7.03 17.41 24.07
C GLU A 91 7.45 18.88 23.85
N THR A 92 8.67 19.24 24.22
CA THR A 92 9.21 20.61 24.05
C THR A 92 9.38 21.03 22.59
N VAL A 93 9.67 20.07 21.69
CA VAL A 93 9.78 20.31 20.24
C VAL A 93 8.41 20.54 19.60
N ASN A 94 7.34 19.94 20.14
CA ASN A 94 5.99 20.09 19.58
C ASN A 94 5.28 21.35 20.09
N ALA A 95 5.66 21.87 21.27
CA ALA A 95 5.14 23.12 21.82
C ALA A 95 5.69 24.38 21.12
N ASN A 96 6.82 24.29 20.40
CA ASN A 96 7.51 25.41 19.76
C ASN A 96 7.49 25.38 18.22
N GLY A 97 6.38 24.94 17.60
CA GLY A 97 6.18 24.95 16.14
C GLY A 97 5.47 26.23 15.61
N PRO A 98 5.85 26.79 14.44
CA PRO A 98 5.64 28.20 14.11
C PRO A 98 4.28 28.52 13.45
N LYS A 99 3.75 29.71 13.74
CA LYS A 99 2.77 30.40 12.88
C LYS A 99 3.42 30.78 11.54
N ALA A 100 2.60 30.76 10.48
CA ALA A 100 2.80 31.32 9.14
C ALA A 100 3.60 30.50 8.09
N GLY A 101 2.82 29.95 7.15
CA GLY A 101 2.96 30.10 5.69
C GLY A 101 4.32 29.94 5.00
N CYS A 102 4.41 28.93 4.12
CA CYS A 102 5.03 29.11 2.80
C CYS A 102 4.41 28.12 1.80
N LYS A 103 3.60 28.67 0.89
CA LYS A 103 2.93 27.96 -0.20
C LYS A 103 3.97 27.54 -1.24
N ARG A 104 3.96 26.27 -1.66
CA ARG A 104 4.66 25.86 -2.89
C ARG A 104 3.80 26.24 -4.10
N PRO A 105 4.37 26.74 -5.21
CA PRO A 105 3.58 27.11 -6.37
C PRO A 105 3.03 25.84 -7.03
N VAL A 106 1.70 25.73 -7.07
CA VAL A 106 1.00 24.73 -7.88
C VAL A 106 0.98 25.26 -9.30
N LYS A 107 1.61 24.52 -10.22
CA LYS A 107 1.58 24.82 -11.66
C LYS A 107 0.15 24.61 -12.14
N GLN A 108 -0.47 25.68 -12.64
CA GLN A 108 -1.83 25.68 -13.16
C GLN A 108 -1.91 24.85 -14.43
N ILE A 109 -2.95 24.02 -14.53
CA ILE A 109 -3.54 23.60 -15.80
C ILE A 109 -4.99 24.10 -15.75
N SER A 110 -5.26 25.14 -16.54
CA SER A 110 -6.59 25.67 -16.88
C SER A 110 -7.22 24.79 -17.95
N HIS A 111 -8.50 24.42 -17.87
CA HIS A 111 -9.66 25.06 -18.51
C HIS A 111 -10.85 24.07 -18.32
N THR A 112 -12.13 24.41 -18.17
CA THR A 112 -12.96 25.55 -18.60
C THR A 112 -14.10 25.77 -17.58
N LYS A 113 -14.64 26.99 -17.55
CA LYS A 113 -15.76 27.45 -16.72
C LYS A 113 -17.10 26.97 -17.29
N ASN A 114 -18.10 26.73 -16.42
CA ASN A 114 -19.42 27.39 -16.47
C ASN A 114 -20.25 27.06 -15.21
N ASN A 115 -20.35 28.08 -14.36
CA ASN A 115 -21.49 28.60 -13.58
C ASN A 115 -22.30 27.73 -12.59
N ASP A 116 -22.40 28.32 -11.40
CA ASP A 116 -23.45 28.25 -10.37
C ASP A 116 -23.42 27.04 -9.42
N ILE A 117 -22.67 27.19 -8.32
CA ILE A 117 -23.18 27.16 -6.93
C ILE A 117 -22.09 27.78 -6.04
N GLU A 118 -22.41 28.96 -5.54
CA GLU A 118 -21.73 29.64 -4.47
C GLU A 118 -22.03 28.91 -3.16
N ALA A 119 -21.13 28.01 -2.77
CA ALA A 119 -20.94 27.63 -1.38
C ALA A 119 -19.48 27.23 -1.21
N ASP A 120 -18.84 27.89 -0.25
CA ASP A 120 -17.46 27.78 0.15
C ASP A 120 -17.05 26.32 0.47
N CYS A 121 -16.74 25.55 -0.57
CA CYS A 121 -16.19 24.21 -0.43
C CYS A 121 -14.70 24.28 -0.08
N LYS A 122 -14.39 24.87 1.08
CA LYS A 122 -13.15 24.57 1.81
C LYS A 122 -13.30 23.28 2.63
N ILE A 123 -13.90 22.27 2.02
CA ILE A 123 -14.02 20.94 2.58
C ILE A 123 -12.68 20.26 2.34
N SER A 124 -11.84 20.21 3.38
CA SER A 124 -10.58 19.47 3.30
C SER A 124 -10.90 18.01 2.95
N ILE A 125 -10.09 17.39 2.09
CA ILE A 125 -10.23 16.00 1.58
C ILE A 125 -10.30 14.89 2.64
N PHE A 126 -10.26 15.25 3.93
CA PHE A 126 -10.37 14.37 5.11
C PHE A 126 -11.37 14.88 6.15
N THR A 127 -12.29 15.77 5.77
CA THR A 127 -13.40 16.15 6.65
C THR A 127 -14.39 14.99 6.79
N HIS A 128 -15.08 14.94 7.93
CA HIS A 128 -16.10 13.93 8.21
C HIS A 128 -17.15 13.87 7.10
N GLU A 129 -17.57 15.04 6.61
CA GLU A 129 -18.55 15.19 5.54
C GLU A 129 -18.09 14.57 4.21
N PHE A 130 -16.82 14.78 3.82
CA PHE A 130 -16.26 14.15 2.61
C PHE A 130 -16.16 12.62 2.74
N LEU A 131 -15.79 12.12 3.91
CA LEU A 131 -15.69 10.68 4.15
C LEU A 131 -17.07 10.00 4.15
N GLU A 132 -18.09 10.65 4.73
CA GLU A 132 -19.48 10.17 4.71
C GLU A 132 -20.07 10.20 3.30
N TYR A 133 -19.84 11.27 2.53
CA TYR A 133 -20.27 11.35 1.14
C TYR A 133 -19.68 10.22 0.29
N ASN A 134 -18.37 9.98 0.40
CA ASN A 134 -17.73 8.87 -0.31
C ASN A 134 -18.28 7.52 0.15
N ARG A 135 -18.52 7.34 1.45
CA ARG A 135 -19.09 6.10 1.99
C ARG A 135 -20.49 5.83 1.42
N LEU A 136 -21.38 6.83 1.39
CA LEU A 136 -22.73 6.71 0.84
C LEU A 136 -22.71 6.45 -0.67
N ARG A 137 -21.83 7.14 -1.41
CA ARG A 137 -21.61 6.90 -2.85
C ARG A 137 -21.20 5.44 -3.12
N GLU A 138 -20.28 4.90 -2.33
CA GLU A 138 -19.86 3.51 -2.46
C GLU A 138 -20.99 2.51 -2.12
N VAL A 139 -21.85 2.82 -1.16
CA VAL A 139 -23.03 1.98 -0.84
C VAL A 139 -24.01 1.94 -2.01
N ILE A 140 -24.34 3.09 -2.60
CA ILE A 140 -25.26 3.17 -3.75
C ILE A 140 -24.69 2.41 -4.94
N LEU A 141 -23.39 2.61 -5.25
CA LEU A 141 -22.73 1.89 -6.34
C LEU A 141 -22.76 0.37 -6.11
N ARG A 142 -22.58 -0.10 -4.87
CA ARG A 142 -22.69 -1.53 -4.54
C ARG A 142 -24.10 -2.06 -4.76
N GLN A 143 -25.13 -1.31 -4.38
CA GLN A 143 -26.53 -1.70 -4.60
C GLN A 143 -26.87 -1.78 -6.10
N LEU A 144 -26.44 -0.79 -6.89
CA LEU A 144 -26.65 -0.78 -8.34
C LEU A 144 -25.94 -1.95 -9.02
N LYS A 145 -24.67 -2.20 -8.66
CA LYS A 145 -23.93 -3.38 -9.15
C LYS A 145 -24.65 -4.68 -8.81
N LYS A 146 -25.14 -4.83 -7.58
CA LYS A 146 -25.90 -6.01 -7.16
C LYS A 146 -27.22 -6.16 -7.94
N HIS A 147 -27.94 -5.06 -8.19
CA HIS A 147 -29.18 -5.08 -8.96
C HIS A 147 -28.93 -5.45 -10.42
N LEU A 148 -27.87 -4.91 -11.05
CA LEU A 148 -27.49 -5.22 -12.42
C LEU A 148 -27.06 -6.70 -12.58
N ILE A 149 -26.28 -7.22 -11.64
CA ILE A 149 -25.91 -8.65 -11.61
C ILE A 149 -27.17 -9.52 -11.47
N ARG A 150 -28.09 -9.17 -10.56
CA ARG A 150 -29.35 -9.90 -10.37
C ARG A 150 -30.24 -9.85 -11.62
N ARG A 151 -30.33 -8.69 -12.29
CA ARG A 151 -31.10 -8.55 -13.53
C ARG A 151 -30.47 -9.34 -14.67
N SER A 152 -29.15 -9.26 -14.81
CA SER A 152 -28.38 -10.02 -15.82
C SER A 152 -28.55 -11.53 -15.65
N THR A 153 -28.37 -12.04 -14.43
CA THR A 153 -28.58 -13.47 -14.12
C THR A 153 -30.04 -13.91 -14.34
N ASN A 154 -31.02 -13.06 -14.01
CA ASN A 154 -32.42 -13.36 -14.27
C ASN A 154 -32.74 -13.39 -15.79
N ILE A 155 -32.19 -12.48 -16.58
CA ILE A 155 -32.34 -12.48 -18.05
C ILE A 155 -31.74 -13.75 -18.67
N LEU A 156 -30.53 -14.15 -18.24
CA LEU A 156 -29.90 -15.39 -18.71
C LEU A 156 -30.69 -16.64 -18.29
N ASN A 157 -31.34 -16.61 -17.12
CA ASN A 157 -32.17 -17.71 -16.64
C ASN A 157 -33.54 -17.78 -17.36
N MET A 158 -34.09 -16.64 -17.79
CA MET A 158 -35.38 -16.56 -18.51
C MET A 158 -35.24 -16.78 -20.02
N ASN A 159 -34.02 -16.75 -20.56
CA ASN A 159 -33.75 -16.96 -21.97
C ASN A 159 -32.53 -17.89 -22.13
N PRO A 160 -32.71 -19.22 -21.96
CA PRO A 160 -31.60 -20.18 -21.98
C PRO A 160 -30.83 -20.22 -23.31
N LEU A 161 -31.43 -19.70 -24.39
CA LEU A 161 -30.77 -19.54 -25.70
C LEU A 161 -29.70 -18.44 -25.72
N LEU A 162 -29.75 -17.44 -24.82
CA LEU A 162 -28.68 -16.45 -24.66
C LEU A 162 -27.45 -17.01 -23.93
N ASN A 163 -27.59 -18.16 -23.26
CA ASN A 163 -26.46 -18.84 -22.61
C ASN A 163 -25.56 -19.57 -23.63
N VAL A 164 -26.06 -19.81 -24.84
CA VAL A 164 -25.32 -20.47 -25.94
C VAL A 164 -24.42 -19.48 -26.71
N LEU A 165 -24.65 -18.18 -26.58
CA LEU A 165 -23.86 -17.14 -27.27
C LEU A 165 -22.77 -16.51 -26.40
N ASN A 166 -22.61 -16.95 -25.15
CA ASN A 166 -21.53 -16.46 -24.28
C ASN A 166 -20.31 -17.39 -24.38
N TYR A 167 -19.70 -17.41 -25.56
CA TYR A 167 -18.36 -17.96 -25.76
C TYR A 167 -17.34 -17.14 -24.94
N PRO A 168 -16.37 -17.77 -24.26
CA PRO A 168 -15.37 -17.06 -23.48
C PRO A 168 -14.54 -16.15 -24.41
N VAL A 169 -14.19 -14.96 -23.93
CA VAL A 169 -13.43 -13.90 -24.62
C VAL A 169 -11.95 -14.30 -24.77
N VAL A 170 -11.69 -15.50 -25.26
CA VAL A 170 -10.35 -16.03 -25.56
C VAL A 170 -10.39 -16.87 -26.84
N ASP A 171 -10.85 -16.32 -27.98
CA ASP A 171 -10.59 -16.95 -29.30
C ASP A 171 -10.86 -16.03 -30.50
N PHE A 172 -10.60 -14.72 -30.39
CA PHE A 172 -10.71 -13.80 -31.52
C PHE A 172 -9.41 -13.59 -32.33
N PHE A 173 -8.36 -14.39 -32.08
CA PHE A 173 -7.07 -14.28 -32.77
C PHE A 173 -6.68 -15.49 -33.66
N TYR A 174 -7.49 -16.55 -33.73
CA TYR A 174 -7.12 -17.77 -34.48
C TYR A 174 -7.98 -18.10 -35.71
N TRP A 175 -8.84 -17.19 -36.17
CA TRP A 175 -9.62 -17.39 -37.39
C TRP A 175 -9.42 -16.25 -38.39
N ASN A 176 -8.22 -16.09 -38.94
CA ASN A 176 -7.99 -15.31 -40.17
C ASN A 176 -6.64 -15.60 -40.88
N PHE A 177 -6.13 -16.84 -40.86
CA PHE A 177 -4.92 -17.17 -41.65
C PHE A 177 -4.92 -18.53 -42.37
N THR A 178 -6.08 -19.13 -42.66
CA THR A 178 -6.17 -20.39 -43.42
C THR A 178 -7.31 -20.38 -44.44
N SER A 179 -7.40 -19.35 -45.27
CA SER A 179 -8.18 -19.43 -46.52
C SER A 179 -7.72 -18.39 -47.54
N LEU A 180 -6.51 -18.56 -48.06
CA LEU A 180 -6.09 -18.05 -49.38
C LEU A 180 -4.95 -18.97 -49.85
N GLY A 181 -5.36 -20.08 -50.46
CA GLY A 181 -4.56 -21.02 -51.24
C GLY A 181 -5.42 -21.47 -52.41
#